data_AF-A0A1I0RSF1-F1
#
_entry.id   AF-A0A1I0RSF1-F1
#
_cell.length_a   1.000
_cell.length_b   1.000
_cell.length_c   1.000
_cell.angle_alpha   90.00
_cell.angle_beta   90.00
_cell.angle_gamma   90.00
#
_symmetry.space_group_name_H-M   'P 1'
#
loop_
_entity.id
_entity.type
_entity.pdbx_description
1 polymer ?
#
loop_
_entity_poly.entity_id
_entity_poly.type
_entity_poly.pdbx_seq_one_letter_code
_entity_poly.pdbx_strand_id
1 'polypeptide(L)'
;MRHLFRLCLLLCVGLPAMAQKQANELHFTSSQQQLITVYKGTIFVNGNKAFIFSNDIINYKSRRNRLIENGKSVFLFLEVDGRPNKDRMYVFNIDHSLADSVVNAISSDVKDLDRDGNLEFGGSDLTEKYPSADSMYYVPSRFYEIKKGKITYDAELTETTDKKVNGIFLAHPTDKQVIPIPKKRR
;
A
#
# COMPACT_ATOMS: atom_id res chain seq x y z
N MET A 1 -8.82 37.03 49.13
CA MET A 1 -8.44 37.57 47.80
C MET A 1 -7.31 36.79 47.10
N ARG A 2 -6.70 35.76 47.71
CA ARG A 2 -5.56 35.02 47.12
C ARG A 2 -5.96 33.75 46.33
N HIS A 3 -7.21 33.31 46.46
CA HIS A 3 -7.73 32.08 45.84
C HIS A 3 -8.43 32.29 44.50
N LEU A 4 -8.85 33.53 44.16
CA LEU A 4 -9.48 33.86 42.87
C LEU A 4 -8.47 33.84 41.71
N PHE A 5 -7.22 34.21 41.96
CA PHE A 5 -6.16 34.20 40.94
C PHE A 5 -5.75 32.79 40.49
N ARG A 6 -5.91 31.78 41.35
CA ARG A 6 -5.60 30.38 41.01
C ARG A 6 -6.67 29.73 40.13
N LEU A 7 -7.91 30.23 40.17
CA LEU A 7 -9.00 29.71 39.34
C LEU A 7 -8.92 30.21 37.89
N CYS A 8 -8.45 31.44 37.65
CA CYS A 8 -8.23 31.94 36.29
C CYS A 8 -7.07 31.24 35.56
N LEU A 9 -6.06 30.71 36.27
CA LEU A 9 -4.94 30.02 35.64
C LEU A 9 -5.29 28.59 35.15
N LEU A 10 -6.33 27.98 35.71
CA LEU A 10 -6.81 26.64 35.32
C LEU A 10 -7.75 26.65 34.11
N LEU A 11 -8.30 27.81 33.74
CA LEU A 11 -9.19 27.96 32.57
C LEU A 11 -8.43 28.10 31.24
N CYS A 12 -7.13 28.39 31.26
CA CYS A 12 -6.31 28.50 30.05
C CYS A 12 -5.65 27.19 29.59
N VAL A 13 -5.86 26.08 30.30
CA VAL A 13 -5.36 24.75 29.88
C VAL A 13 -6.40 23.99 29.04
N GLY A 14 -7.60 24.54 28.88
CA GLY A 14 -8.58 24.10 27.88
C GLY A 14 -8.18 24.57 26.48
N LEU A 15 -7.04 24.08 25.98
CA LEU A 15 -6.73 24.20 24.56
C LEU A 15 -7.93 23.64 23.78
N PRO A 16 -8.39 24.30 22.71
CA PRO A 16 -9.34 23.68 21.83
C PRO A 16 -8.65 22.41 21.34
N ALA A 17 -9.22 21.26 21.66
CA ALA A 17 -8.98 20.07 20.87
C ALA A 17 -9.42 20.45 19.46
N MET A 18 -8.49 20.99 18.67
CA MET A 18 -8.67 21.20 17.25
C MET A 18 -9.11 19.84 16.74
N ALA A 19 -10.40 19.71 16.44
CA ALA A 19 -10.94 18.54 15.80
C ALA A 19 -10.20 18.45 14.47
N GLN A 20 -9.10 17.70 14.46
CA GLN A 20 -8.26 17.55 13.30
C GLN A 20 -9.16 16.88 12.26
N LYS A 21 -9.62 17.68 11.31
CA LYS A 21 -10.49 17.23 10.22
C LYS A 21 -9.82 16.01 9.63
N GLN A 22 -10.59 14.94 9.51
CA GLN A 22 -10.09 13.68 9.00
C GLN A 22 -9.38 13.95 7.67
N ALA A 23 -8.12 13.52 7.55
CA ALA A 23 -7.35 13.70 6.34
C ALA A 23 -8.12 13.01 5.21
N ASN A 24 -8.69 13.79 4.31
CA ASN A 24 -9.49 13.33 3.17
C ASN A 24 -8.86 13.81 1.85
N GLU A 25 -7.61 14.25 1.92
CA GLU A 25 -6.85 14.76 0.80
C GLU A 25 -5.37 14.37 0.95
N LEU A 26 -4.72 14.16 -0.19
CA LEU A 26 -3.28 13.99 -0.31
C LEU A 26 -2.78 14.98 -1.36
N HIS A 27 -1.60 15.54 -1.10
CA HIS A 27 -0.91 16.41 -2.04
C HIS A 27 0.51 15.91 -2.22
N PHE A 28 0.91 15.74 -3.47
CA PHE A 28 2.26 15.38 -3.87
C PHE A 28 2.72 16.32 -4.99
N THR A 29 4.02 16.56 -5.03
CA THR A 29 4.66 17.30 -6.12
C THR A 29 5.77 16.43 -6.67
N SER A 30 5.75 16.16 -7.99
CA SER A 30 6.83 15.41 -8.64
C SER A 30 8.06 16.29 -8.90
N SER A 31 9.20 15.69 -9.18
CA SER A 31 10.40 16.39 -9.65
C SER A 31 10.17 17.18 -10.95
N GLN A 32 9.16 16.78 -11.73
CA GLN A 32 8.72 17.46 -12.95
C GLN A 32 7.74 18.61 -12.66
N GLN A 33 7.59 19.00 -11.38
CA GLN A 33 6.68 20.05 -10.92
C GLN A 33 5.19 19.77 -11.21
N GLN A 34 4.82 18.51 -11.44
CA GLN A 34 3.42 18.15 -11.54
C GLN A 34 2.82 18.13 -10.13
N LEU A 35 1.69 18.81 -9.95
CA LEU A 35 0.92 18.79 -8.72
C LEU A 35 -0.10 17.66 -8.79
N ILE A 36 0.08 16.64 -7.95
CA ILE A 36 -0.85 15.52 -7.84
C ILE A 36 -1.66 15.69 -6.56
N THR A 37 -2.97 15.81 -6.71
CA THR A 37 -3.91 15.90 -5.58
C THR A 37 -4.84 14.71 -5.62
N VAL A 38 -5.01 14.03 -4.49
CA VAL A 38 -6.02 12.98 -4.33
C VAL A 38 -7.05 13.48 -3.36
N TYR A 39 -8.30 13.59 -3.79
CA TYR A 39 -9.39 14.11 -2.97
C TYR A 39 -10.68 13.36 -3.26
N LYS A 40 -11.32 12.82 -2.22
CA LYS A 40 -12.59 12.10 -2.30
C LYS A 40 -12.66 11.07 -3.44
N GLY A 41 -11.66 10.19 -3.52
CA GLY A 41 -11.60 9.13 -4.54
C GLY A 41 -11.30 9.65 -5.95
N THR A 42 -10.87 10.90 -6.11
CA THR A 42 -10.48 11.47 -7.40
C THR A 42 -9.02 11.87 -7.39
N ILE A 43 -8.28 11.44 -8.42
CA ILE A 43 -6.90 11.85 -8.68
C ILE A 43 -6.95 13.03 -9.64
N PHE A 44 -6.31 14.13 -9.25
CA PHE A 44 -6.10 15.32 -10.06
C PHE A 44 -4.61 15.47 -10.34
N VAL A 45 -4.26 15.80 -11.58
CA VAL A 45 -2.89 16.12 -12.00
C VAL A 45 -2.91 17.52 -12.61
N ASN A 46 -2.15 18.44 -12.02
CA ASN A 46 -2.14 19.87 -12.38
C ASN A 46 -3.54 20.50 -12.39
N GLY A 47 -4.40 20.09 -11.44
CA GLY A 47 -5.79 20.55 -11.34
C GLY A 47 -6.77 19.87 -12.30
N ASN A 48 -6.29 19.12 -13.30
CA ASN A 48 -7.14 18.34 -14.20
C ASN A 48 -7.50 17.01 -13.56
N LYS A 49 -8.77 16.61 -13.67
CA LYS A 49 -9.23 15.30 -13.22
C LYS A 49 -8.62 14.21 -14.11
N ALA A 50 -7.81 13.35 -13.52
CA ALA A 50 -7.06 12.31 -14.22
C ALA A 50 -7.67 10.92 -14.03
N PHE A 51 -8.21 10.61 -12.84
CA PHE A 51 -8.86 9.33 -12.54
C PHE A 51 -9.92 9.49 -11.46
N ILE A 52 -10.99 8.70 -11.51
CA ILE A 52 -12.03 8.65 -10.47
C ILE A 52 -12.26 7.19 -10.08
N PHE A 53 -12.14 6.90 -8.78
CA PHE A 53 -12.61 5.64 -8.21
C PHE A 53 -14.15 5.61 -8.19
N SER A 54 -14.73 4.43 -8.42
CA SER A 54 -16.19 4.26 -8.31
C SER A 54 -16.72 4.61 -6.92
N ASN A 55 -15.93 4.35 -5.87
CA ASN A 55 -16.19 4.71 -4.48
C ASN A 55 -14.89 5.23 -3.83
N ASP A 56 -15.01 6.13 -2.85
CA ASP A 56 -13.84 6.59 -2.08
C ASP A 56 -13.44 5.56 -1.02
N ILE A 57 -12.54 4.65 -1.43
CA ILE A 57 -12.00 3.57 -0.61
C ILE A 57 -10.56 3.84 -0.13
N ILE A 58 -10.07 5.06 -0.33
CA ILE A 58 -8.66 5.41 -0.09
C ILE A 58 -8.42 5.57 1.41
N ASN A 59 -7.36 4.93 1.91
CA ASN A 59 -6.89 5.16 3.27
C ASN A 59 -5.93 6.35 3.30
N TYR A 60 -6.46 7.57 3.30
CA TYR A 60 -5.69 8.83 3.27
C TYR A 60 -4.65 8.96 4.40
N LYS A 61 -4.86 8.31 5.54
CA LYS A 61 -3.92 8.37 6.67
C LYS A 61 -2.72 7.43 6.51
N SER A 62 -2.73 6.57 5.49
CA SER A 62 -1.65 5.61 5.27
C SER A 62 -0.34 6.30 4.95
N ARG A 63 0.72 5.89 5.64
CA ARG A 63 2.10 6.29 5.32
C ARG A 63 2.62 5.63 4.04
N ARG A 64 1.89 4.64 3.50
CA ARG A 64 2.24 3.97 2.25
C ARG A 64 1.76 4.76 1.03
N ASN A 65 0.88 5.74 1.23
CA ASN A 65 0.54 6.70 0.19
C ASN A 65 1.75 7.58 -0.10
N ARG A 66 2.28 7.49 -1.31
CA ARG A 66 3.45 8.28 -1.70
C ARG A 66 3.63 8.34 -3.20
N LEU A 67 4.45 9.30 -3.60
CA LEU A 67 5.03 9.36 -4.93
C LEU A 67 6.39 8.65 -4.91
N ILE A 68 6.65 7.80 -5.89
CA ILE A 68 7.96 7.21 -6.15
C ILE A 68 8.36 7.53 -7.58
N GLU A 69 9.58 8.01 -7.75
CA GLU A 69 10.12 8.36 -9.06
C GLU A 69 11.28 7.44 -9.40
N ASN A 70 11.29 6.96 -10.65
CA ASN A 70 12.40 6.17 -11.18
C ASN A 70 12.72 6.65 -12.59
N GLY A 71 13.82 7.40 -12.73
CA GLY A 71 14.14 8.10 -13.97
C GLY A 71 13.10 9.19 -14.27
N LYS A 72 12.43 9.08 -15.42
CA LYS A 72 11.36 10.02 -15.84
C LYS A 72 9.95 9.56 -15.44
N SER A 73 9.81 8.35 -14.92
CA SER A 73 8.52 7.79 -14.56
C SER A 73 8.14 8.19 -13.14
N VAL A 74 6.88 8.58 -12.95
CA VAL A 74 6.32 9.01 -11.68
C VAL A 74 5.19 8.05 -11.31
N PHE A 75 5.34 7.37 -10.18
CA PHE A 75 4.35 6.39 -9.70
C PHE A 75 3.68 6.90 -8.43
N LEU A 76 2.35 7.01 -8.47
CA LEU A 76 1.53 7.31 -7.31
C LEU A 76 1.04 6.00 -6.68
N PHE A 77 1.44 5.77 -5.45
CA PHE A 77 1.01 4.65 -4.62
C PHE A 77 -0.12 5.10 -3.70
N LEU A 78 -1.25 4.41 -3.74
CA LEU A 78 -2.42 4.65 -2.88
C LEU A 78 -2.84 3.34 -2.20
N GLU A 79 -2.83 3.35 -0.87
CA GLU A 79 -3.43 2.28 -0.09
C GLU A 79 -4.96 2.45 -0.05
N VAL A 80 -5.67 1.38 -0.37
CA VAL A 80 -7.13 1.33 -0.36
C VAL A 80 -7.63 0.19 0.52
N ASP A 81 -8.81 0.38 1.10
CA ASP A 81 -9.48 -0.61 1.93
C ASP A 81 -9.76 -1.89 1.13
N GLY A 82 -9.23 -3.02 1.63
CA GLY A 82 -9.34 -4.32 0.99
C GLY A 82 -10.31 -5.29 1.67
N ARG A 83 -11.07 -4.84 2.67
CA ARG A 83 -11.91 -5.74 3.49
C ARG A 83 -12.85 -6.63 2.65
N PRO A 84 -13.03 -7.91 3.05
CA PRO A 84 -12.50 -8.57 4.26
C PRO A 84 -11.04 -9.03 4.16
N ASN A 85 -10.39 -8.84 3.02
CA ASN A 85 -9.00 -9.22 2.76
C ASN A 85 -8.02 -8.15 3.27
N LYS A 86 -6.72 -8.31 3.00
CA LYS A 86 -5.75 -7.24 3.27
C LYS A 86 -6.01 -6.04 2.37
N ASP A 87 -5.69 -4.86 2.89
CA ASP A 87 -5.64 -3.63 2.11
C ASP A 87 -4.83 -3.80 0.84
N ARG A 88 -5.21 -3.05 -0.19
CA ARG A 88 -4.61 -3.13 -1.53
C ARG A 88 -3.78 -1.90 -1.80
N MET A 89 -2.72 -2.06 -2.58
CA MET A 89 -1.91 -0.98 -3.11
C MET A 89 -2.29 -0.77 -4.57
N TYR A 90 -2.93 0.35 -4.87
CA TYR A 90 -3.17 0.79 -6.23
C TYR A 90 -2.00 1.67 -6.65
N VAL A 91 -1.38 1.32 -7.76
CA VAL A 91 -0.27 2.08 -8.32
C VAL A 91 -0.70 2.68 -9.65
N PHE A 92 -0.51 3.99 -9.77
CA PHE A 92 -0.79 4.74 -10.98
C PHE A 92 0.50 5.26 -11.57
N ASN A 93 0.68 5.13 -12.88
CA ASN A 93 1.67 5.90 -13.61
C ASN A 93 1.09 7.28 -13.90
N ILE A 94 1.81 8.32 -13.49
CA ILE A 94 1.42 9.71 -13.72
C ILE A 94 2.19 10.23 -14.92
N ASP A 95 1.45 10.61 -15.96
CA ASP A 95 2.03 11.17 -17.19
C ASP A 95 1.24 12.40 -17.62
N HIS A 96 1.91 13.56 -17.67
CA HIS A 96 1.32 14.88 -17.94
C HIS A 96 0.05 15.20 -17.14
N SER A 97 -1.13 14.84 -17.66
CA SER A 97 -2.46 15.05 -17.08
C SER A 97 -3.25 13.76 -16.85
N LEU A 98 -2.60 12.60 -16.99
CA LEU A 98 -3.19 11.27 -16.91
C LEU A 98 -2.67 10.52 -15.68
N ALA A 99 -3.50 9.62 -15.18
CA ALA A 99 -3.19 8.71 -14.09
C ALA A 99 -3.66 7.31 -14.48
N ASP A 100 -2.76 6.52 -15.06
CA ASP A 100 -3.08 5.18 -15.55
C ASP A 100 -2.82 4.16 -14.46
N SER A 101 -3.84 3.38 -14.08
CA SER A 101 -3.65 2.27 -13.14
C SER A 101 -2.77 1.20 -13.79
N VAL A 102 -1.61 0.93 -13.20
CA VAL A 102 -0.62 -0.02 -13.73
C VAL A 102 -0.60 -1.33 -12.96
N VAL A 103 -0.76 -1.26 -11.63
CA VAL A 103 -0.71 -2.45 -10.76
C VAL A 103 -1.69 -2.30 -9.59
N ASN A 104 -2.34 -3.41 -9.25
CA ASN A 104 -3.04 -3.60 -7.98
C ASN A 104 -2.36 -4.76 -7.23
N ALA A 105 -1.68 -4.44 -6.14
CA ALA A 105 -0.95 -5.39 -5.31
C ALA A 105 -1.54 -5.48 -3.90
N ILE A 106 -1.08 -6.46 -3.11
CA ILE A 106 -1.32 -6.45 -1.66
C ILE A 106 -0.58 -5.25 -1.07
N SER A 107 -1.22 -4.52 -0.15
CA SER A 107 -0.58 -3.39 0.49
C SER A 107 0.61 -3.82 1.34
N SER A 108 1.76 -3.21 1.04
CA SER A 108 3.02 -3.44 1.73
C SER A 108 3.84 -2.15 1.72
N ASP A 109 4.90 -2.14 2.52
CA ASP A 109 5.94 -1.13 2.33
C ASP A 109 6.59 -1.37 0.96
N VAL A 110 6.97 -0.28 0.31
CA VAL A 110 7.79 -0.25 -0.91
C VAL A 110 9.22 0.03 -0.48
N LYS A 111 10.10 -0.96 -0.62
CA LYS A 111 11.49 -0.95 -0.14
C LYS A 111 12.29 -2.04 -0.84
N ASP A 112 13.60 -1.89 -0.82
CA ASP A 112 14.56 -2.89 -1.29
C ASP A 112 14.55 -4.14 -0.36
N LEU A 113 13.87 -5.20 -0.79
CA LEU A 113 13.62 -6.43 -0.03
C LEU A 113 14.74 -7.46 -0.19
N ASP A 114 15.32 -7.57 -1.38
CA ASP A 114 16.35 -8.54 -1.73
C ASP A 114 17.77 -7.93 -1.78
N ARG A 115 17.89 -6.61 -1.60
CA ARG A 115 19.13 -5.83 -1.55
C ARG A 115 19.81 -5.69 -2.90
N ASP A 116 19.04 -5.74 -3.99
CA ASP A 116 19.54 -5.54 -5.35
C ASP A 116 19.54 -4.06 -5.80
N GLY A 117 18.98 -3.17 -4.96
CA GLY A 117 18.89 -1.73 -5.19
C GLY A 117 17.62 -1.27 -5.93
N ASN A 118 16.75 -2.19 -6.32
CA ASN A 118 15.40 -1.88 -6.75
C ASN A 118 14.48 -1.73 -5.53
N LEU A 119 13.26 -1.23 -5.78
CA LEU A 119 12.24 -1.14 -4.73
C LEU A 119 11.12 -2.12 -5.04
N GLU A 120 10.84 -3.01 -4.11
CA GLU A 120 9.82 -4.05 -4.25
C GLU A 120 8.61 -3.77 -3.37
N PHE A 121 7.46 -4.28 -3.80
CA PHE A 121 6.21 -4.23 -3.05
C PHE A 121 5.28 -5.37 -3.45
N GLY A 122 4.27 -5.61 -2.63
CA GLY A 122 3.33 -6.71 -2.78
C GLY A 122 3.44 -7.73 -1.64
N GLY A 123 2.96 -8.95 -1.90
CA GLY A 123 2.95 -10.02 -0.92
C GLY A 123 1.77 -10.97 -1.10
N SER A 124 1.38 -11.61 -0.01
CA SER A 124 0.27 -12.57 0.04
C SER A 124 -0.93 -12.01 0.79
N ASP A 125 -2.11 -12.42 0.36
CA ASP A 125 -3.36 -12.09 1.05
C ASP A 125 -3.58 -12.96 2.32
N LEU A 126 -4.71 -12.74 2.99
CA LEU A 126 -5.21 -13.66 4.01
C LEU A 126 -5.65 -14.96 3.37
N THR A 127 -5.39 -16.06 4.06
CA THR A 127 -5.83 -17.40 3.66
C THR A 127 -6.51 -18.05 4.84
N GLU A 128 -7.60 -18.77 4.58
CA GLU A 128 -8.31 -19.50 5.62
C GLU A 128 -7.42 -20.59 6.23
N LYS A 129 -7.69 -20.95 7.49
CA LYS A 129 -7.02 -22.09 8.10
C LYS A 129 -7.62 -23.38 7.54
N TYR A 130 -6.76 -24.27 7.05
CA TYR A 130 -7.18 -25.60 6.62
C TYR A 130 -7.55 -26.48 7.84
N PRO A 131 -8.59 -27.33 7.76
CA PRO A 131 -9.07 -28.10 8.92
C PRO A 131 -8.12 -29.23 9.37
N SER A 132 -7.25 -29.73 8.48
CA SER A 132 -6.29 -30.80 8.82
C SER A 132 -5.05 -30.27 9.52
N ALA A 133 -4.50 -31.04 10.46
CA ALA A 133 -3.28 -30.70 11.21
C ALA A 133 -2.00 -30.79 10.38
N ASP A 134 -2.01 -31.58 9.29
CA ASP A 134 -0.82 -31.88 8.47
C ASP A 134 -0.85 -31.18 7.10
N SER A 135 -1.89 -30.38 6.83
CA SER A 135 -2.10 -29.75 5.53
C SER A 135 -2.53 -28.30 5.68
N MET A 136 -2.27 -27.51 4.66
CA MET A 136 -2.66 -26.11 4.57
C MET A 136 -3.10 -25.77 3.16
N TYR A 137 -3.84 -24.67 3.01
CA TYR A 137 -3.98 -24.05 1.70
C TYR A 137 -2.65 -23.39 1.31
N TYR A 138 -2.30 -23.49 0.03
CA TYR A 138 -1.21 -22.76 -0.56
C TYR A 138 -1.47 -21.26 -0.41
N VAL A 139 -0.47 -20.51 0.06
CA VAL A 139 -0.56 -19.07 0.24
C VAL A 139 0.23 -18.39 -0.88
N PRO A 140 -0.41 -18.00 -2.00
CA PRO A 140 0.32 -17.37 -3.09
C PRO A 140 0.79 -15.98 -2.69
N SER A 141 2.04 -15.65 -3.00
CA SER A 141 2.54 -14.28 -2.98
C SER A 141 2.65 -13.70 -4.39
N ARG A 142 2.65 -12.38 -4.49
CA ARG A 142 2.98 -11.69 -5.74
C ARG A 142 3.70 -10.39 -5.43
N PHE A 143 4.95 -10.29 -5.87
CA PHE A 143 5.79 -9.11 -5.72
C PHE A 143 6.04 -8.44 -7.06
N TYR A 144 6.29 -7.14 -6.99
CA TYR A 144 6.63 -6.30 -8.12
C TYR A 144 7.84 -5.45 -7.75
N GLU A 145 8.73 -5.21 -8.71
CA GLU A 145 9.88 -4.32 -8.57
C GLU A 145 9.69 -3.07 -9.44
N ILE A 146 10.27 -1.94 -9.02
CA ILE A 146 10.38 -0.73 -9.83
C ILE A 146 11.77 -0.70 -10.47
N LYS A 147 11.84 -1.00 -11.77
CA LYS A 147 13.10 -1.11 -12.52
C LYS A 147 13.04 -0.34 -13.83
N LYS A 148 14.02 0.56 -14.04
CA LYS A 148 14.19 1.35 -15.28
C LYS A 148 12.91 2.07 -15.72
N GLY A 149 12.24 2.73 -14.78
CA GLY A 149 11.02 3.50 -15.01
C GLY A 149 9.78 2.65 -15.29
N LYS A 150 9.80 1.35 -14.97
CA LYS A 150 8.67 0.44 -15.13
C LYS A 150 8.44 -0.37 -13.87
N ILE A 151 7.21 -0.81 -13.70
CA ILE A 151 6.84 -1.80 -12.68
C ILE A 151 6.78 -3.16 -13.36
N THR A 152 7.56 -4.12 -12.86
CA THR A 152 7.64 -5.47 -13.40
C THR A 152 7.35 -6.50 -12.32
N TYR A 153 6.82 -7.64 -12.71
CA TYR A 153 6.64 -8.76 -11.80
C TYR A 153 8.01 -9.31 -11.40
N ASP A 154 8.23 -9.44 -10.09
CA ASP A 154 9.44 -10.01 -9.54
C ASP A 154 9.22 -11.50 -9.24
N ALA A 155 9.64 -12.32 -10.20
CA ALA A 155 9.50 -13.77 -10.13
C ALA A 155 10.40 -14.40 -9.06
N GLU A 156 11.61 -13.88 -8.88
CA GLU A 156 12.61 -14.47 -7.98
C GLU A 156 12.22 -14.27 -6.52
N LEU A 157 11.83 -13.04 -6.14
CA LEU A 157 11.34 -12.76 -4.80
C LEU A 157 10.03 -13.49 -4.50
N THR A 158 9.13 -13.59 -5.50
CA THR A 158 7.87 -14.32 -5.35
C THR A 158 8.14 -15.81 -5.12
N GLU A 159 8.95 -16.46 -5.96
CA GLU A 159 9.27 -17.88 -5.82
C GLU A 159 10.00 -18.17 -4.50
N THR A 160 10.94 -17.32 -4.11
CA THR A 160 11.68 -17.45 -2.85
C THR A 160 10.77 -17.30 -1.65
N THR A 161 9.85 -16.33 -1.68
CA THR A 161 8.88 -16.12 -0.61
C THR A 161 7.89 -17.29 -0.52
N ASP A 162 7.38 -17.76 -1.64
CA ASP A 162 6.46 -18.90 -1.69
C ASP A 162 7.14 -20.17 -1.17
N LYS A 163 8.37 -20.48 -1.60
CA LYS A 163 9.13 -21.61 -1.03
C LYS A 163 9.37 -21.47 0.47
N LYS A 164 9.60 -20.24 0.96
CA LYS A 164 9.81 -19.98 2.38
C LYS A 164 8.54 -20.20 3.22
N VAL A 165 7.38 -19.78 2.71
CA VAL A 165 6.09 -19.84 3.43
C VAL A 165 5.43 -21.22 3.25
N ASN A 166 5.36 -21.70 2.01
CA ASN A 166 4.63 -22.90 1.59
C ASN A 166 5.54 -24.15 1.47
N GLY A 167 6.86 -24.01 1.60
CA GLY A 167 7.82 -25.11 1.42
C GLY A 167 8.07 -25.52 -0.04
N ILE A 168 7.17 -25.14 -0.95
CA ILE A 168 7.23 -25.35 -2.39
C ILE A 168 6.73 -24.11 -3.12
N PHE A 169 7.11 -23.97 -4.40
CA PHE A 169 6.54 -22.97 -5.30
C PHE A 169 5.65 -23.65 -6.33
N LEU A 170 4.48 -23.09 -6.56
CA LEU A 170 3.55 -23.50 -7.61
C LEU A 170 3.34 -22.30 -8.54
N ALA A 171 3.67 -22.46 -9.84
CA ALA A 171 3.55 -21.37 -10.81
C ALA A 171 2.10 -20.93 -11.07
N HIS A 172 1.15 -21.87 -10.97
CA HIS A 172 -0.28 -21.63 -11.21
C HIS A 172 -1.12 -22.31 -10.11
N PRO A 173 -1.07 -21.80 -8.87
CA PRO A 173 -1.85 -22.36 -7.78
C PRO A 173 -3.33 -22.03 -8.01
N THR A 174 -4.20 -22.97 -7.66
CA THR A 174 -5.64 -22.70 -7.55
C THR A 174 -5.95 -22.10 -6.18
N ASP A 175 -7.04 -21.35 -6.04
CA ASP A 175 -7.42 -20.64 -4.80
C ASP A 175 -7.53 -21.53 -3.55
N LYS A 176 -7.73 -22.85 -3.75
CA LYS A 176 -7.85 -23.84 -2.67
C LYS A 176 -6.87 -24.99 -2.83
N GLN A 177 -5.73 -24.75 -3.47
CA GLN A 177 -4.69 -25.74 -3.60
C GLN A 177 -4.22 -26.19 -2.21
N VAL A 178 -4.37 -27.46 -1.88
CA VAL A 178 -3.93 -28.02 -0.60
C VAL A 178 -2.52 -28.56 -0.75
N ILE A 179 -1.67 -28.26 0.22
CA ILE A 179 -0.29 -28.73 0.32
C ILE A 179 0.00 -29.26 1.72
N PRO A 180 0.98 -30.17 1.89
CA PRO A 180 1.47 -30.54 3.22
C PRO A 180 2.07 -29.33 3.93
N ILE A 181 1.88 -29.24 5.25
CA ILE A 181 2.55 -28.18 6.03
C ILE A 181 4.07 -28.40 5.98
N PRO A 182 4.87 -27.36 5.66
CA PRO A 182 6.32 -27.47 5.65
C PRO A 182 6.85 -27.88 7.01
N LYS A 183 7.59 -29.00 7.07
CA LYS A 183 8.30 -29.38 8.29
C LYS A 183 9.35 -28.31 8.58
N LYS A 184 9.26 -27.64 9.73
CA LYS A 184 10.32 -26.72 10.19
C LYS A 184 11.65 -27.46 10.14
N ARG A 185 12.58 -27.00 9.29
CA ARG A 185 13.99 -27.42 9.39
C ARG A 185 14.46 -26.95 10.76
N ARG A 186 14.72 -27.91 11.67
CA ARG A 186 15.38 -27.66 12.95
C ARG A 186 16.82 -27.23 12.70
#